data_AF-A0A0S6VVW1-F1
#
_entry.id   AF-A0A0S6VVW1-F1
#
_cell.length_a   1.000
_cell.length_b   1.000
_cell.length_c   1.000
_cell.angle_alpha   90.00
_cell.angle_beta   90.00
_cell.angle_gamma   90.00
#
_symmetry.space_group_name_H-M   'P 1'
#
loop_
_entity.id
_entity.type
_entity.pdbx_description
1 polymer ?
#
loop_
_entity_poly.entity_id
_entity_poly.type
_entity_poly.pdbx_seq_one_letter_code
_entity_poly.pdbx_strand_id
1 'polypeptide(L)'
;MLHRRLWNLRSIDYNTMSYAIFQLIKKVRNKPITELTEILTRQLKSDNETFRNSRYSFRLHMMNQKHVKNILARLTAYVEEQSGLSSHYLEYINRKNRYEIEHIWADKPERHQDEFTTAEEFDQHRNLIGGLLLLPKSFNASYGALRYEEKLPHYYGQNLLAQSLNQQTYSHNPGFLRFIQDSGLAFQPYASFQKRHMLERQALYQEIAERIWNPDLIKAELEA
;
A
#
# COMPACT_ATOMS: atom_id res chain seq x y z
N MET A 1 10.16 4.89 10.40
CA MET A 1 9.82 4.25 11.69
C MET A 1 8.33 3.91 11.78
N LEU A 2 7.38 4.85 11.84
CA LEU A 2 5.95 4.53 12.07
C LEU A 2 5.32 3.62 10.99
N HIS A 3 5.51 3.93 9.70
CA HIS A 3 4.94 3.10 8.62
C HIS A 3 5.56 1.69 8.57
N ARG A 4 6.88 1.57 8.78
CA ARG A 4 7.55 0.26 8.91
C ARG A 4 7.02 -0.54 10.10
N ARG A 5 6.83 0.09 11.26
CA ARG A 5 6.22 -0.53 12.44
C ARG A 5 4.80 -1.02 12.16
N LEU A 6 3.94 -0.17 11.59
CA LEU A 6 2.58 -0.53 11.21
C LEU A 6 2.55 -1.69 10.20
N TRP A 7 3.42 -1.65 9.19
CA TRP A 7 3.55 -2.72 8.20
C TRP A 7 3.97 -4.05 8.84
N ASN A 8 4.84 -3.98 9.85
CA ASN A 8 5.28 -5.13 10.65
C ASN A 8 4.33 -5.49 11.81
N LEU A 9 3.10 -4.99 11.79
CA LEU A 9 2.07 -5.24 12.81
C LEU A 9 2.53 -4.91 14.24
N ARG A 10 3.43 -3.92 14.38
CA ARG A 10 3.88 -3.40 15.67
C ARG A 10 2.97 -2.28 16.13
N SER A 11 2.71 -2.24 17.43
CA SER A 11 2.01 -1.11 18.03
C SER A 11 2.78 0.20 17.85
N ILE A 12 2.00 1.25 17.61
CA ILE A 12 2.44 2.64 17.58
C ILE A 12 1.69 3.50 18.61
N ASP A 13 1.07 2.85 19.61
CA ASP A 13 0.40 3.56 20.70
C ASP A 13 1.38 4.43 21.52
N TYR A 14 0.82 5.34 22.31
CA TYR A 14 1.60 6.28 23.11
C TYR A 14 2.55 5.57 24.08
N ASN A 15 2.11 4.52 24.76
CA ASN A 15 2.94 3.81 25.75
C ASN A 15 4.14 3.13 25.07
N THR A 16 3.94 2.60 23.86
CA THR A 16 4.96 1.97 23.05
C THR A 16 5.96 2.98 22.49
N MET A 17 5.48 4.15 22.07
CA MET A 17 6.29 5.12 21.32
C MET A 17 6.86 6.27 22.15
N SER A 18 6.28 6.59 23.30
CA SER A 18 6.61 7.79 24.09
C SER A 18 8.10 7.87 24.43
N TYR A 19 8.68 6.79 24.97
CA TYR A 19 10.10 6.75 25.30
C TYR A 19 10.99 6.88 24.05
N ALA A 20 10.68 6.14 22.98
CA ALA A 20 11.45 6.19 21.73
C ALA A 20 11.42 7.59 21.10
N ILE A 21 10.24 8.24 21.07
CA ILE A 21 10.07 9.61 20.58
C ILE A 21 10.82 10.59 21.49
N PHE A 22 10.74 10.44 22.81
CA PHE A 22 11.46 11.29 23.76
C PHE A 22 12.98 11.21 23.56
N GLN A 23 13.54 10.00 23.41
CA GLN A 23 14.97 9.83 23.11
C GLN A 23 15.34 10.44 21.76
N LEU A 24 14.48 10.32 20.75
CA LEU A 24 14.69 10.97 19.47
C LEU A 24 14.71 12.50 19.61
N ILE A 25 13.72 13.09 20.28
CA ILE A 25 13.64 14.53 20.54
C ILE A 25 14.91 15.03 21.23
N LYS A 26 15.40 14.33 22.26
CA LYS A 26 16.66 14.69 22.93
C LYS A 26 17.86 14.71 21.98
N LYS A 27 17.92 13.79 21.02
CA LYS A 27 19.02 13.72 20.03
C LYS A 27 18.94 14.84 19.00
N VAL A 28 17.74 15.27 18.60
CA VAL A 28 17.54 16.20 17.49
C VAL A 28 17.34 17.66 17.91
N ARG A 29 16.98 17.92 19.16
CA ARG A 29 16.69 19.28 19.64
C ARG A 29 17.92 20.18 19.52
N ASN A 30 17.70 21.41 19.03
CA ASN A 30 18.73 22.45 18.84
C ASN A 30 19.89 22.03 17.92
N LYS A 31 19.66 21.07 17.01
CA LYS A 31 20.64 20.63 16.01
C LYS A 31 20.46 21.44 14.71
N PRO A 32 21.54 21.79 14.00
CA PRO A 32 21.44 22.35 12.66
C PRO A 32 20.81 21.33 11.71
N ILE A 33 20.20 21.82 10.62
CA ILE A 33 19.44 20.99 9.68
C ILE A 33 20.29 19.86 9.06
N THR A 34 21.58 20.12 8.80
CA THR A 34 22.52 19.13 8.28
C THR A 34 22.72 17.96 9.25
N GLU A 35 22.98 18.26 10.52
CA GLU A 35 23.15 17.24 11.57
C GLU A 35 21.82 16.52 11.86
N LEU A 36 20.68 17.23 11.78
CA LEU A 36 19.35 16.63 11.90
C LEU A 36 19.12 15.54 10.85
N THR A 37 19.39 15.85 9.58
CA THR A 37 19.24 14.90 8.47
C THR A 37 20.14 13.68 8.65
N GLU A 38 21.38 13.86 9.08
CA GLU A 38 22.27 12.73 9.38
C GLU A 38 21.73 11.84 10.49
N ILE A 39 21.29 12.43 11.61
CA ILE A 39 20.74 11.70 12.76
C ILE A 39 19.50 10.91 12.35
N LEU A 40 18.54 11.54 11.68
CA LEU A 40 17.29 10.92 11.26
C LEU A 40 17.52 9.82 10.22
N THR A 41 18.37 10.06 9.22
CA THR A 41 18.70 9.07 8.20
C THR A 41 19.37 7.86 8.83
N ARG A 42 20.37 8.07 9.70
CA ARG A 42 21.07 6.99 10.40
C ARG A 42 20.12 6.16 11.25
N GLN A 43 19.23 6.82 12.00
CA GLN A 43 18.24 6.14 12.85
C GLN A 43 17.26 5.29 12.04
N LEU A 44 16.84 5.75 10.86
CA LEU A 44 15.97 4.98 9.96
C LEU A 44 16.69 3.83 9.27
N LYS A 45 17.97 4.00 8.92
CA LYS A 45 18.80 2.93 8.32
C LYS A 45 19.19 1.85 9.33
N SER A 46 19.29 2.19 10.62
CA SER A 46 19.55 1.21 11.69
C SER A 46 18.32 0.38 12.10
N ASP A 47 17.15 0.66 11.54
CA ASP A 47 15.92 -0.07 11.89
C ASP A 47 15.95 -1.46 11.25
N ASN A 48 15.93 -2.50 12.06
CA ASN A 48 15.97 -3.89 11.59
C ASN A 48 14.65 -4.32 10.93
N GLU A 49 13.53 -3.67 11.23
CA GLU A 49 12.24 -3.96 10.59
C GLU A 49 12.02 -3.02 9.41
N THR A 50 12.06 -3.57 8.18
CA THR A 50 11.80 -2.90 6.91
C THR A 50 10.47 -3.38 6.32
N PHE A 51 10.10 -2.88 5.14
CA PHE A 51 8.94 -3.43 4.43
C PHE A 51 9.30 -4.80 3.83
N ARG A 52 10.56 -4.95 3.33
CA ARG A 52 11.05 -6.19 2.71
C ARG A 52 11.24 -7.38 3.64
N ASN A 53 11.70 -7.16 4.86
CA ASN A 53 11.98 -8.26 5.79
C ASN A 53 10.84 -8.48 6.79
N SER A 54 9.63 -8.11 6.39
CA SER A 54 8.49 -8.24 7.27
C SER A 54 8.21 -9.70 7.57
N ARG A 55 8.30 -10.08 8.85
CA ARG A 55 7.99 -11.43 9.32
C ARG A 55 6.52 -11.78 9.16
N TYR A 56 5.67 -10.76 9.05
CA TYR A 56 4.24 -10.90 8.92
C TYR A 56 3.85 -10.26 7.59
N SER A 57 3.30 -11.03 6.66
CA SER A 57 2.72 -10.44 5.45
C SER A 57 1.67 -9.41 5.86
N PHE A 58 1.88 -8.15 5.47
CA PHE A 58 1.00 -7.06 5.88
C PHE A 58 -0.41 -7.30 5.35
N ARG A 59 -1.38 -7.30 6.26
CA ARG A 59 -2.75 -7.72 6.00
C ARG A 59 -3.75 -6.91 6.82
N LEU A 60 -4.99 -6.89 6.35
CA LEU A 60 -6.14 -6.32 7.04
C LEU A 60 -6.60 -7.20 8.20
N HIS A 61 -6.93 -6.55 9.31
CA HIS A 61 -7.69 -7.12 10.41
C HIS A 61 -8.52 -6.01 11.07
N MET A 62 -9.44 -6.38 11.96
CA MET A 62 -10.42 -5.44 12.54
C MET A 62 -9.80 -4.19 13.18
N MET A 63 -8.64 -4.32 13.83
CA MET A 63 -8.01 -3.22 14.57
C MET A 63 -7.11 -2.31 13.71
N ASN A 64 -6.72 -2.73 12.50
CA ASN A 64 -5.78 -1.96 11.67
C ASN A 64 -6.39 -1.37 10.39
N GLN A 65 -7.72 -1.46 10.20
CA GLN A 65 -8.40 -1.00 8.99
C GLN A 65 -8.00 0.43 8.57
N LYS A 66 -7.92 1.35 9.54
CA LYS A 66 -7.49 2.74 9.30
C LYS A 66 -6.05 2.82 8.79
N HIS A 67 -5.16 1.97 9.30
CA HIS A 67 -3.76 1.93 8.89
C HIS A 67 -3.61 1.35 7.49
N VAL A 68 -4.31 0.25 7.19
CA VAL A 68 -4.35 -0.35 5.85
C VAL A 68 -4.88 0.66 4.84
N LYS A 69 -5.98 1.35 5.15
CA LYS A 69 -6.55 2.40 4.30
C LYS A 69 -5.54 3.53 4.03
N ASN A 70 -4.82 4.00 5.06
CA ASN A 70 -3.81 5.04 4.89
C ASN A 70 -2.62 4.58 4.04
N ILE A 71 -2.17 3.33 4.20
CA ILE A 71 -1.10 2.76 3.39
C ILE A 71 -1.56 2.65 1.94
N LEU A 72 -2.73 2.06 1.67
CA LEU A 72 -3.31 2.00 0.32
C LEU A 72 -3.43 3.39 -0.31
N ALA A 73 -3.92 4.38 0.44
CA ALA A 73 -4.01 5.76 -0.03
C ALA A 73 -2.64 6.34 -0.44
N ARG A 74 -1.57 6.05 0.32
CA ARG A 74 -0.20 6.47 -0.02
C ARG A 74 0.34 5.75 -1.23
N LEU A 75 0.12 4.44 -1.33
CA LEU A 75 0.52 3.64 -2.49
C LEU A 75 -0.17 4.15 -3.77
N THR A 76 -1.49 4.34 -3.73
CA THR A 76 -2.26 4.87 -4.86
C THR A 76 -1.78 6.26 -5.25
N ALA A 77 -1.66 7.19 -4.30
CA ALA A 77 -1.23 8.56 -4.59
C ALA A 77 0.18 8.61 -5.19
N TYR A 78 1.11 7.80 -4.69
CA TYR A 78 2.46 7.71 -5.25
C TYR A 78 2.42 7.23 -6.72
N VAL A 79 1.66 6.17 -7.01
CA VAL A 79 1.55 5.65 -8.38
C VAL A 79 0.94 6.68 -9.31
N GLU A 80 -0.07 7.43 -8.86
CA GLU A 80 -0.68 8.52 -9.63
C GLU A 80 0.30 9.67 -9.89
N GLU A 81 0.93 10.20 -8.84
CA GLU A 81 1.89 11.31 -8.93
C GLU A 81 3.07 10.97 -9.84
N GLN A 82 3.66 9.78 -9.66
CA GLN A 82 4.80 9.35 -10.48
C GLN A 82 4.40 9.07 -11.94
N SER A 83 3.13 8.80 -12.20
CA SER A 83 2.57 8.67 -13.55
C SER A 83 2.17 10.02 -14.16
N GLY A 84 2.42 11.14 -13.48
CA GLY A 84 2.08 12.49 -13.95
C GLY A 84 0.63 12.90 -13.74
N LEU A 85 -0.11 12.20 -12.87
CA LEU A 85 -1.47 12.57 -12.47
C LEU A 85 -1.44 13.40 -11.18
N SER A 86 -2.53 14.14 -10.93
CA SER A 86 -2.72 14.84 -9.66
C SER A 86 -2.88 13.86 -8.50
N SER A 87 -2.32 14.22 -7.34
CA SER A 87 -2.51 13.46 -6.11
C SER A 87 -3.92 13.61 -5.54
N HIS A 88 -4.60 12.49 -5.28
CA HIS A 88 -5.90 12.48 -4.59
C HIS A 88 -5.80 11.97 -3.15
N TYR A 89 -4.60 11.99 -2.56
CA TYR A 89 -4.36 11.45 -1.21
C TYR A 89 -5.32 11.99 -0.14
N LEU A 90 -5.57 13.31 -0.12
CA LEU A 90 -6.49 13.92 0.86
C LEU A 90 -7.93 13.43 0.68
N GLU A 91 -8.33 13.11 -0.54
CA GLU A 91 -9.65 12.58 -0.83
C GLU A 91 -9.81 11.15 -0.32
N TYR A 92 -8.77 10.33 -0.49
CA TYR A 92 -8.70 8.94 -0.07
C TYR A 92 -8.81 8.77 1.44
N ILE A 93 -8.14 9.64 2.20
CA ILE A 93 -8.15 9.58 3.67
C ILE A 93 -9.32 10.34 4.31
N ASN A 94 -10.14 11.02 3.50
CA ASN A 94 -11.21 11.88 4.01
C ASN A 94 -12.21 11.09 4.88
N ARG A 95 -12.51 11.64 6.07
CA ARG A 95 -13.42 11.07 7.06
C ARG A 95 -14.89 11.07 6.64
N LYS A 96 -15.27 11.87 5.63
CA LYS A 96 -16.61 11.80 5.02
C LYS A 96 -16.86 10.50 4.23
N ASN A 97 -16.00 9.49 4.39
CA ASN A 97 -16.15 8.11 3.91
C ASN A 97 -16.53 7.99 2.43
N ARG A 98 -15.86 8.77 1.57
CA ARG A 98 -16.01 8.63 0.12
C ARG A 98 -15.38 7.35 -0.41
N TYR A 99 -14.30 6.89 0.24
CA TYR A 99 -13.53 5.71 -0.18
C TYR A 99 -13.45 4.65 0.92
N GLU A 100 -13.50 3.38 0.52
CA GLU A 100 -13.44 2.20 1.38
C GLU A 100 -12.43 1.17 0.83
N ILE A 101 -11.98 0.27 1.72
CA ILE A 101 -11.14 -0.85 1.30
C ILE A 101 -12.03 -1.83 0.54
N GLU A 102 -11.67 -2.09 -0.71
CA GLU A 102 -12.24 -3.14 -1.53
C GLU A 102 -11.35 -4.38 -1.47
N HIS A 103 -11.97 -5.55 -1.39
CA HIS A 103 -11.30 -6.82 -1.57
C HIS A 103 -11.51 -7.32 -2.99
N ILE A 104 -10.42 -7.64 -3.67
CA ILE A 104 -10.49 -8.19 -5.03
C ILE A 104 -11.33 -9.48 -5.03
N TRP A 105 -11.11 -10.36 -4.06
CA TRP A 105 -11.96 -11.53 -3.83
C TRP A 105 -13.20 -11.20 -3.00
N ALA A 106 -14.37 -11.63 -3.50
CA ALA A 106 -15.58 -11.70 -2.70
C ALA A 106 -15.38 -12.65 -1.51
N ASP A 107 -16.12 -12.45 -0.41
CA ASP A 107 -16.07 -13.34 0.76
C ASP A 107 -16.84 -14.65 0.47
N LYS A 108 -16.20 -15.51 -0.34
CA LYS A 108 -16.74 -16.74 -0.93
C LYS A 108 -15.65 -17.81 -1.05
N PRO A 109 -15.18 -18.39 0.08
CA PRO A 109 -14.11 -19.41 0.09
C PRO A 109 -14.43 -20.62 -0.81
N GLU A 110 -15.71 -20.95 -0.98
CA GLU A 110 -16.17 -22.03 -1.84
C GLU A 110 -15.78 -21.88 -3.33
N ARG A 111 -15.39 -20.67 -3.76
CA ARG A 111 -14.93 -20.39 -5.13
C ARG A 111 -13.43 -20.61 -5.35
N HIS A 112 -12.67 -20.88 -4.28
CA HIS A 112 -11.21 -20.98 -4.31
C HIS A 112 -10.71 -22.32 -3.71
N GLN A 113 -11.52 -23.37 -3.80
CA GLN A 113 -11.18 -24.71 -3.27
C GLN A 113 -10.02 -25.37 -4.03
N ASP A 114 -9.68 -24.86 -5.21
CA ASP A 114 -8.51 -25.23 -6.00
C ASP A 114 -7.20 -24.66 -5.43
N GLU A 115 -7.25 -23.56 -4.67
CA GLU A 115 -6.07 -22.88 -4.12
C GLU A 115 -5.94 -22.96 -2.59
N PHE A 116 -7.04 -23.25 -1.89
CA PHE A 116 -7.12 -23.28 -0.44
C PHE A 116 -7.83 -24.53 0.07
N THR A 117 -7.26 -25.13 1.12
CA THR A 117 -7.86 -26.32 1.74
C THR A 117 -8.92 -25.96 2.78
N THR A 118 -8.81 -24.78 3.39
CA THR A 118 -9.70 -24.33 4.46
C THR A 118 -10.16 -22.89 4.23
N ALA A 119 -11.34 -22.55 4.77
CA ALA A 119 -11.86 -21.17 4.74
C ALA A 119 -10.96 -20.20 5.53
N GLU A 120 -10.25 -20.68 6.56
CA GLU A 120 -9.30 -19.87 7.32
C GLU A 120 -8.08 -19.50 6.46
N GLU A 121 -7.53 -20.45 5.70
CA GLU A 121 -6.42 -20.16 4.78
C GLU A 121 -6.84 -19.12 3.72
N PHE A 122 -8.06 -19.25 3.19
CA PHE A 122 -8.66 -18.27 2.29
C PHE A 122 -8.77 -16.89 2.94
N ASP A 123 -9.32 -16.76 4.15
CA ASP A 123 -9.48 -15.46 4.82
C ASP A 123 -8.14 -14.79 5.12
N GLN A 124 -7.14 -15.56 5.55
CA GLN A 124 -5.79 -15.05 5.77
C GLN A 124 -5.18 -14.47 4.49
N HIS A 125 -5.37 -15.13 3.35
CA HIS A 125 -4.88 -14.64 2.06
C HIS A 125 -5.71 -13.46 1.55
N ARG A 126 -7.04 -13.56 1.57
CA ARG A 126 -7.96 -12.50 1.13
C ARG A 126 -7.64 -11.16 1.79
N ASN A 127 -7.18 -11.18 3.04
CA ASN A 127 -6.83 -9.97 3.78
C ASN A 127 -5.41 -9.43 3.51
N LEU A 128 -4.56 -10.11 2.74
CA LEU A 128 -3.24 -9.59 2.32
C LEU A 128 -3.39 -8.29 1.54
N ILE A 129 -2.52 -7.29 1.79
CA ILE A 129 -2.65 -5.98 1.13
C ILE A 129 -2.60 -6.08 -0.41
N GLY A 130 -1.89 -7.06 -0.99
CA GLY A 130 -1.89 -7.30 -2.44
C GLY A 130 -3.28 -7.60 -3.03
N GLY A 131 -4.22 -8.09 -2.22
CA GLY A 131 -5.63 -8.33 -2.58
C GLY A 131 -6.57 -7.16 -2.28
N LEU A 132 -6.04 -6.03 -1.81
CA LEU A 132 -6.82 -4.88 -1.37
C LEU A 132 -6.63 -3.68 -2.29
N LEU A 133 -7.71 -2.94 -2.47
CA LEU A 133 -7.79 -1.69 -3.23
C LEU A 133 -8.50 -0.63 -2.39
N LEU A 134 -8.45 0.61 -2.85
CA LEU A 134 -9.24 1.71 -2.29
C LEU A 134 -10.23 2.18 -3.35
N LEU A 135 -11.54 2.06 -3.12
CA LEU A 135 -12.56 2.43 -4.10
C LEU A 135 -13.64 3.32 -3.51
N PRO A 136 -14.35 4.13 -4.34
CA PRO A 136 -15.47 4.90 -3.83
C PRO A 136 -16.58 3.99 -3.30
N LYS A 137 -17.21 4.40 -2.19
CA LYS A 137 -18.21 3.58 -1.48
C LYS A 137 -19.38 3.13 -2.38
N SER A 138 -19.85 4.01 -3.27
CA SER A 138 -20.95 3.71 -4.20
C SER A 138 -20.62 2.56 -5.14
N PHE A 139 -19.41 2.55 -5.71
CA PHE A 139 -18.93 1.48 -6.58
C PHE A 139 -18.67 0.20 -5.77
N ASN A 140 -18.01 0.33 -4.62
CA ASN A 140 -17.72 -0.80 -3.73
C ASN A 140 -19.00 -1.57 -3.34
N ALA A 141 -20.05 -0.84 -2.96
CA ALA A 141 -21.35 -1.43 -2.63
C ALA A 141 -22.03 -2.13 -3.82
N SER A 142 -21.80 -1.66 -5.05
CA SER A 142 -22.41 -2.25 -6.25
C SER A 142 -21.83 -3.61 -6.63
N TYR A 143 -20.59 -3.91 -6.24
CA TYR A 143 -19.93 -5.15 -6.64
C TYR A 143 -20.34 -6.36 -5.81
N GLY A 144 -20.78 -6.18 -4.56
CA GLY A 144 -21.24 -7.27 -3.70
C GLY A 144 -20.36 -8.53 -3.76
N ALA A 145 -20.93 -9.63 -4.24
CA ALA A 145 -20.25 -10.92 -4.38
C ALA A 145 -19.87 -11.26 -5.84
N LEU A 146 -19.70 -10.27 -6.71
CA LEU A 146 -19.20 -10.46 -8.08
C LEU A 146 -17.83 -11.12 -8.08
N ARG A 147 -17.55 -11.90 -9.12
CA ARG A 147 -16.23 -12.48 -9.37
C ARG A 147 -15.26 -11.41 -9.87
N TYR A 148 -13.97 -11.69 -9.77
CA TYR A 148 -12.93 -10.76 -10.20
C TYR A 148 -13.11 -10.31 -11.65
N GLU A 149 -13.41 -11.25 -12.53
CA GLU A 149 -13.56 -11.03 -13.97
C GLU A 149 -14.71 -10.06 -14.27
N GLU A 150 -15.75 -10.07 -13.43
CA GLU A 150 -16.90 -9.17 -13.51
C GLU A 150 -16.56 -7.78 -12.94
N LYS A 151 -15.71 -7.70 -11.91
CA LYS A 151 -15.22 -6.43 -11.33
C LYS A 151 -14.19 -5.73 -12.22
N LEU A 152 -13.40 -6.48 -12.99
CA LEU A 152 -12.24 -6.00 -13.75
C LEU A 152 -12.54 -4.86 -14.74
N PRO A 153 -13.65 -4.89 -15.52
CA PRO A 153 -14.01 -3.75 -16.36
C PRO A 153 -14.32 -2.49 -15.56
N HIS A 154 -14.93 -2.63 -14.38
CA HIS A 154 -15.27 -1.50 -13.53
C HIS A 154 -14.04 -0.87 -12.86
N TYR A 155 -13.01 -1.65 -12.56
CA TYR A 155 -11.74 -1.15 -12.03
C TYR A 155 -11.00 -0.21 -12.98
N TYR A 156 -11.21 -0.34 -14.30
CA TYR A 156 -10.60 0.55 -15.29
C TYR A 156 -11.05 2.01 -15.15
N GLY A 157 -12.24 2.27 -14.59
CA GLY A 157 -12.73 3.62 -14.33
C GLY A 157 -12.33 4.21 -12.97
N GLN A 158 -11.45 3.55 -12.21
CA GLN A 158 -11.13 3.92 -10.82
C GLN A 158 -9.72 4.54 -10.70
N ASN A 159 -9.09 4.55 -9.52
CA ASN A 159 -7.71 5.04 -9.39
C ASN A 159 -6.69 4.11 -10.05
N LEU A 160 -5.49 4.64 -10.31
CA LEU A 160 -4.49 3.97 -11.14
C LEU A 160 -4.03 2.60 -10.58
N LEU A 161 -4.06 2.42 -9.26
CA LEU A 161 -3.73 1.13 -8.63
C LEU A 161 -4.77 0.04 -8.93
N ALA A 162 -6.06 0.42 -8.98
CA ALA A 162 -7.14 -0.46 -9.44
C ALA A 162 -7.13 -0.64 -10.96
N GLN A 163 -6.95 0.45 -11.72
CA GLN A 163 -6.84 0.40 -13.19
C GLN A 163 -5.72 -0.54 -13.63
N SER A 164 -4.58 -0.57 -12.92
CA SER A 164 -3.42 -1.43 -13.26
C SER A 164 -3.72 -2.93 -13.38
N LEU A 165 -4.85 -3.39 -12.83
CA LEU A 165 -5.32 -4.77 -13.00
C LEU A 165 -5.80 -5.05 -14.43
N ASN A 166 -6.28 -4.03 -15.14
CA ASN A 166 -6.88 -4.15 -16.46
C ASN A 166 -5.84 -3.92 -17.58
N GLN A 167 -5.86 -4.79 -18.59
CA GLN A 167 -4.96 -4.73 -19.75
C GLN A 167 -5.01 -3.37 -20.48
N GLN A 168 -6.18 -2.74 -20.54
CA GLN A 168 -6.36 -1.46 -21.23
C GLN A 168 -5.47 -0.34 -20.65
N THR A 169 -5.13 -0.42 -19.37
CA THR A 169 -4.26 0.54 -18.69
C THR A 169 -2.87 0.61 -19.32
N TYR A 170 -2.39 -0.49 -19.91
CA TYR A 170 -1.07 -0.59 -20.54
C TYR A 170 -1.07 -0.19 -22.02
N SER A 171 -2.22 0.21 -22.57
CA SER A 171 -2.33 0.71 -23.95
C SER A 171 -2.58 2.22 -24.00
N HIS A 172 -3.28 2.78 -23.01
CA HIS A 172 -3.80 4.15 -23.06
C HIS A 172 -3.28 5.10 -21.96
N ASN A 173 -2.20 4.75 -21.25
CA ASN A 173 -1.63 5.60 -20.19
C ASN A 173 -0.11 5.82 -20.36
N PRO A 174 0.34 6.75 -21.23
CA PRO A 174 1.77 6.97 -21.49
C PRO A 174 2.55 7.38 -20.24
N GLY A 175 1.95 8.17 -19.33
CA GLY A 175 2.57 8.56 -18.07
C GLY A 175 2.83 7.37 -17.14
N PHE A 176 1.86 6.44 -17.05
CA PHE A 176 1.99 5.20 -16.29
C PHE A 176 3.01 4.25 -16.93
N LEU A 177 3.03 4.14 -18.26
CA LEU A 177 4.02 3.31 -18.97
C LEU A 177 5.44 3.81 -18.76
N ARG A 178 5.66 5.14 -18.85
CA ARG A 178 6.95 5.75 -18.52
C ARG A 178 7.32 5.48 -17.07
N PHE A 179 6.39 5.66 -16.13
CA PHE A 179 6.63 5.35 -14.72
C PHE A 179 7.05 3.90 -14.51
N ILE A 180 6.37 2.92 -15.12
CA ILE A 180 6.76 1.50 -15.03
C ILE A 180 8.17 1.30 -15.56
N GLN A 181 8.49 1.88 -16.72
CA GLN A 181 9.80 1.76 -17.35
C GLN A 181 10.92 2.35 -16.47
N ASP A 182 10.73 3.56 -15.97
CA ASP A 182 11.72 4.29 -15.16
C ASP A 182 11.88 3.65 -13.78
N SER A 183 10.78 3.18 -13.22
CA SER A 183 10.77 2.59 -11.88
C SER A 183 11.27 1.15 -11.89
N GLY A 184 11.01 0.37 -12.94
CA GLY A 184 11.21 -1.08 -12.96
C GLY A 184 10.24 -1.85 -12.03
N LEU A 185 9.16 -1.22 -11.57
CA LEU A 185 8.14 -1.90 -10.74
C LEU A 185 7.36 -2.90 -11.60
N ALA A 186 7.19 -4.12 -11.09
CA ALA A 186 6.54 -5.24 -11.78
C ALA A 186 5.01 -5.11 -11.85
N PHE A 187 4.51 -4.02 -12.42
CA PHE A 187 3.10 -3.88 -12.78
C PHE A 187 2.78 -4.79 -13.96
N GLN A 188 1.68 -5.53 -13.84
CA GLN A 188 1.13 -6.33 -14.93
C GLN A 188 -0.40 -6.39 -14.81
N PRO A 189 -1.10 -6.54 -15.94
CA PRO A 189 -2.53 -6.81 -15.94
C PRO A 189 -2.80 -8.27 -15.58
N TYR A 190 -4.01 -8.52 -15.08
CA TYR A 190 -4.44 -9.86 -14.68
C TYR A 190 -5.80 -10.14 -15.31
N ALA A 191 -5.88 -11.13 -16.21
CA ALA A 191 -7.16 -11.54 -16.78
C ALA A 191 -8.02 -12.36 -15.79
N SER A 192 -7.34 -13.06 -14.87
CA SER A 192 -7.93 -13.77 -13.73
C SER A 192 -7.13 -13.45 -12.47
N PHE A 193 -7.69 -13.64 -11.28
CA PHE A 193 -7.02 -13.30 -10.03
C PHE A 193 -6.94 -14.49 -9.06
N GLN A 194 -5.76 -15.13 -9.07
CA GLN A 194 -5.41 -16.30 -8.28
C GLN A 194 -4.44 -15.93 -7.13
N LYS A 195 -4.20 -16.84 -6.20
CA LYS A 195 -3.29 -16.69 -5.05
C LYS A 195 -1.92 -16.17 -5.47
N ARG A 196 -1.36 -16.67 -6.57
CA ARG A 196 -0.06 -16.20 -7.09
C ARG A 196 -0.08 -14.70 -7.45
N HIS A 197 -1.14 -14.21 -8.09
CA HIS A 197 -1.28 -12.79 -8.47
C HIS A 197 -1.39 -11.88 -7.25
N MET A 198 -2.03 -12.36 -6.19
CA MET A 198 -2.08 -11.65 -4.92
C MET A 198 -0.71 -11.49 -4.28
N LEU A 199 0.12 -12.53 -4.31
CA LEU A 199 1.49 -12.50 -3.80
C LEU A 199 2.41 -11.63 -4.67
N GLU A 200 2.24 -11.65 -5.99
CA GLU A 200 2.93 -10.76 -6.91
C GLU A 200 2.59 -9.29 -6.60
N ARG A 201 1.31 -8.97 -6.38
CA ARG A 201 0.89 -7.61 -5.96
C ARG A 201 1.36 -7.25 -4.56
N GLN A 202 1.42 -8.20 -3.63
CA GLN A 202 1.98 -7.99 -2.30
C GLN A 202 3.44 -7.54 -2.40
N ALA A 203 4.24 -8.23 -3.22
CA ALA A 203 5.62 -7.86 -3.49
C ALA A 203 5.71 -6.47 -4.14
N LEU A 204 4.91 -6.21 -5.17
CA LEU A 204 4.83 -4.89 -5.82
C LEU A 204 4.55 -3.76 -4.81
N TYR A 205 3.54 -3.92 -3.95
CA TYR A 205 3.18 -2.91 -2.95
C TYR A 205 4.29 -2.69 -1.92
N GLN A 206 5.00 -3.75 -1.56
CA GLN A 206 6.18 -3.67 -0.70
C GLN A 206 7.31 -2.86 -1.35
N GLU A 207 7.55 -3.05 -2.65
CA GLU A 207 8.56 -2.26 -3.37
C GLU A 207 8.18 -0.79 -3.48
N ILE A 208 6.90 -0.50 -3.73
CA ILE A 208 6.37 0.86 -3.72
C ILE A 208 6.56 1.48 -2.32
N ALA A 209 6.26 0.75 -1.26
CA ALA A 209 6.46 1.21 0.12
C ALA A 209 7.92 1.57 0.42
N GLU A 210 8.89 0.74 -0.02
CA GLU A 210 10.32 1.05 0.15
C GLU A 210 10.73 2.35 -0.57
N ARG A 211 10.08 2.71 -1.69
CA ARG A 211 10.34 3.98 -2.39
C ARG A 211 9.73 5.17 -1.65
N ILE A 212 8.45 5.08 -1.27
CA ILE A 212 7.73 6.16 -0.58
C ILE A 212 8.43 6.53 0.74
N TRP A 213 8.93 5.53 1.46
CA TRP A 213 9.55 5.71 2.77
C TRP A 213 11.06 5.43 2.76
N ASN A 214 11.72 5.70 1.63
CA ASN A 214 13.17 5.61 1.51
C ASN A 214 13.85 6.67 2.42
N PRO A 215 14.71 6.27 3.38
CA PRO A 215 15.41 7.21 4.25
C PRO A 215 16.28 8.23 3.52
N ASP A 216 16.78 7.91 2.33
CA ASP A 216 17.64 8.81 1.56
C ASP A 216 16.86 10.01 0.98
N LEU A 217 15.51 9.97 0.95
CA LEU A 217 14.70 11.12 0.58
C LEU A 217 14.89 12.30 1.54
N ILE A 218 15.22 12.06 2.81
CA ILE A 218 15.49 13.16 3.77
C ILE A 218 16.68 14.01 3.32
N LYS A 219 17.66 13.39 2.65
CA LYS A 219 18.81 14.12 2.11
C LYS A 219 18.44 14.92 0.87
N ALA A 220 17.60 14.37 -0.01
CA ALA A 220 17.14 15.08 -1.20
C ALA A 220 16.40 16.38 -0.83
N GLU A 221 15.65 16.39 0.27
CA GLU A 221 14.97 17.59 0.79
C GLU A 221 15.93 18.69 1.29
N LEU A 222 17.20 18.38 1.57
CA LEU A 222 18.21 19.41 1.88
C LEU A 222 18.76 20.09 0.62
N GLU A 223 18.71 19.41 -0.52
CA GLU A 223 19.31 19.84 -1.79
C GLU A 223 18.31 20.55 -2.70
N ALA A 224 17.01 20.46 -2.40
CA ALA A 224 15.89 21.08 -3.12
C ALA A 224 15.58 22.49 -2.60
#